data_AF-A0A2N3E048-F1
#
_entry.id   AF-A0A2N3E048-F1
#
_cell.length_a   1.000
_cell.length_b   1.000
_cell.length_c   1.000
_cell.angle_alpha   90.00
_cell.angle_beta   90.00
_cell.angle_gamma   90.00
#
_symmetry.space_group_name_H-M   'P 1'
#
loop_
_entity.id
_entity.type
_entity.pdbx_description
1 polymer ?
#
loop_
_entity_poly.entity_id
_entity_poly.type
_entity_poly.pdbx_seq_one_letter_code
_entity_poly.pdbx_strand_id
1 'polypeptide(L)'
;MPGPVTEDAFAKINLTLRILGRREDGYHELRSLVAFARIGDRVTAAHAGGMLLDVTGPFAPALEGEADNLVLRAGRALRELAG
;
A
#
# COMPACT_ATOMS: atom_id res chain seq x y z
N MET A 1 23.04 13.80 1.09
CA MET A 1 21.78 13.11 1.46
C MET A 1 21.67 11.86 0.61
N PRO A 2 21.14 10.74 1.14
CA PRO A 2 20.94 9.55 0.32
C PRO A 2 20.02 9.87 -0.87
N GLY A 3 20.27 9.20 -1.99
CA GLY A 3 19.44 9.31 -3.19
C GLY A 3 18.06 8.66 -2.99
N PRO A 4 17.18 8.71 -4.00
CA PRO A 4 15.89 8.03 -3.95
C PRO A 4 16.06 6.53 -3.70
N VAL A 5 15.12 5.93 -2.96
CA VAL A 5 15.02 4.48 -2.74
C VAL A 5 13.81 3.98 -3.49
N THR A 6 13.98 2.90 -4.26
CA THR A 6 12.94 2.32 -5.09
C THR A 6 12.75 0.85 -4.75
N GLU A 7 11.51 0.43 -4.51
CA GLU A 7 11.14 -0.93 -4.17
C GLU A 7 9.95 -1.40 -5.03
N ASP A 8 9.87 -2.71 -5.30
CA ASP A 8 8.73 -3.32 -5.96
C ASP A 8 7.67 -3.74 -4.92
N ALA A 9 6.44 -3.28 -5.08
CA ALA A 9 5.27 -3.64 -4.28
C ALA A 9 4.45 -4.71 -5.02
N PHE A 10 4.86 -5.97 -4.88
CA PHE A 10 4.24 -7.09 -5.58
C PHE A 10 2.76 -7.30 -5.23
N ALA A 11 1.94 -7.49 -6.26
CA ALA A 11 0.55 -7.88 -6.10
C ALA A 11 0.45 -9.29 -5.50
N LYS A 12 -0.63 -9.52 -4.75
CA LYS A 12 -0.91 -10.83 -4.13
C LYS A 12 -2.13 -11.48 -4.74
N ILE A 13 -2.12 -12.81 -4.78
CA ILE A 13 -3.24 -13.66 -5.16
C ILE A 13 -3.60 -14.53 -3.95
N ASN A 14 -4.87 -14.53 -3.55
CA ASN A 14 -5.39 -15.52 -2.61
C ASN A 14 -5.67 -16.82 -3.39
N LEU A 15 -4.82 -17.83 -3.25
CA LEU A 15 -5.02 -19.15 -3.88
C LEU A 15 -6.13 -19.94 -3.21
N THR A 16 -6.37 -19.67 -1.92
CA THR A 16 -7.56 -20.11 -1.20
C THR A 16 -8.12 -18.95 -0.39
N LEU A 17 -9.42 -18.95 -0.13
CA LEU A 17 -10.05 -17.97 0.76
C LEU A 17 -11.22 -18.64 1.47
N ARG A 18 -11.07 -18.90 2.77
CA ARG A 18 -12.12 -19.46 3.62
C ARG A 18 -12.51 -18.47 4.70
N ILE A 19 -13.79 -18.15 4.76
CA ILE A 19 -14.40 -17.38 5.84
C ILE A 19 -14.71 -18.35 6.98
N LEU A 20 -14.20 -18.08 8.18
CA LEU A 20 -14.39 -18.92 9.37
C LEU A 20 -15.50 -18.41 10.29
N GLY A 21 -15.74 -17.11 10.29
CA GLY A 21 -16.77 -16.47 11.11
C GLY A 21 -16.68 -14.96 11.06
N ARG A 22 -17.62 -14.29 11.73
CA ARG A 22 -17.61 -12.84 11.91
C ARG A 22 -17.00 -12.50 13.26
N ARG A 23 -16.14 -11.49 13.28
CA ARG A 23 -15.46 -10.96 14.47
C ARG A 23 -16.28 -9.81 15.06
N GLU A 24 -16.01 -9.49 16.32
CA GLU A 24 -16.68 -8.40 17.06
C GLU A 24 -16.38 -7.01 16.48
N ASP A 25 -15.23 -6.85 15.83
CA ASP A 25 -14.82 -5.60 15.16
C ASP A 25 -15.48 -5.39 13.79
N GLY A 26 -16.44 -6.24 13.43
CA GLY A 26 -17.19 -6.13 12.18
C GLY A 26 -16.54 -6.81 10.97
N TYR A 27 -15.29 -7.28 11.09
CA TYR A 27 -14.60 -8.03 10.03
C TYR A 27 -14.89 -9.53 10.08
N HIS A 28 -14.36 -10.28 9.12
CA HIS A 28 -14.41 -11.74 9.11
C HIS A 28 -13.07 -12.34 9.51
N GLU A 29 -13.11 -13.46 10.23
CA GLU A 29 -11.95 -14.32 10.40
C GLU A 29 -11.73 -15.10 9.11
N LEU A 30 -10.51 -15.02 8.57
CA LEU A 30 -10.16 -15.61 7.28
C LEU A 30 -9.02 -16.60 7.43
N ARG A 31 -9.11 -17.71 6.69
CA ARG A 31 -7.99 -18.61 6.40
C ARG A 31 -7.71 -18.57 4.91
N SER A 32 -6.48 -18.24 4.52
CA SER A 32 -6.08 -18.05 3.13
C SER A 32 -4.66 -18.57 2.91
N LEU A 33 -4.41 -19.17 1.75
CA LEU A 33 -3.07 -19.36 1.22
C LEU A 33 -2.83 -18.24 0.20
N VAL A 34 -1.78 -17.46 0.40
CA VAL A 34 -1.45 -16.30 -0.43
C VAL A 34 -0.14 -16.54 -1.17
N ALA A 35 -0.09 -16.10 -2.43
CA ALA A 35 1.13 -16.04 -3.23
C ALA A 35 1.33 -14.63 -3.79
N PHE A 36 2.57 -14.17 -3.86
CA PHE A 36 2.93 -12.94 -4.54
C PHE A 36 3.20 -13.21 -6.01
N ALA A 37 2.59 -12.42 -6.87
CA ALA A 37 2.90 -12.44 -8.30
C ALA A 37 4.11 -11.53 -8.55
N ARG A 38 4.95 -11.86 -9.55
CA ARG A 38 6.09 -11.02 -9.96
C ARG A 38 5.66 -9.78 -10.76
N ILE A 39 4.44 -9.30 -10.53
CA ILE A 39 3.86 -8.09 -11.08
C ILE A 39 3.34 -7.27 -9.91
N GLY A 40 3.47 -5.96 -9.99
CA GLY A 40 3.05 -5.04 -8.95
C GLY A 40 3.44 -3.63 -9.30
N ASP A 41 3.29 -2.75 -8.32
CA ASP A 41 3.66 -1.35 -8.46
C ASP A 41 5.13 -1.15 -8.12
N ARG A 42 5.70 -0.04 -8.58
CA ARG A 42 7.02 0.41 -8.16
C ARG A 42 6.87 1.67 -7.32
N VAL A 43 7.35 1.63 -6.09
CA VAL A 43 7.27 2.76 -5.16
C VAL A 43 8.65 3.37 -5.02
N THR A 44 8.77 4.68 -5.28
CA THR A 44 10.01 5.42 -5.09
C THR A 44 9.81 6.47 -4.02
N ALA A 45 10.65 6.44 -2.99
CA ALA A 45 10.72 7.43 -1.93
C ALA A 45 11.94 8.33 -2.14
N ALA A 46 11.73 9.64 -2.09
CA ALA A 46 12.78 10.64 -2.22
C ALA A 46 12.59 11.76 -1.20
N HIS A 47 13.66 12.45 -0.84
CA HIS A 47 13.56 13.65 -0.02
C HIS A 47 12.75 14.73 -0.75
N ALA A 48 11.80 15.34 -0.04
CA ALA A 48 10.97 16.43 -0.54
C ALA A 48 10.68 17.43 0.59
N GLY A 49 10.29 18.66 0.24
CA GLY A 49 9.93 19.70 1.21
C GLY A 49 8.60 19.48 1.93
N GLY A 50 7.90 18.37 1.63
CA GLY A 50 6.61 18.02 2.20
C GLY A 50 6.20 16.60 1.81
N MET A 51 5.04 16.16 2.30
CA MET A 51 4.48 14.86 1.96
C MET A 51 3.65 14.96 0.69
N LEU A 52 4.23 14.48 -0.40
CA LEU A 52 3.66 14.49 -1.74
C LEU A 52 3.53 13.05 -2.23
N LEU A 53 2.53 12.81 -3.07
CA LEU A 53 2.35 11.55 -3.78
C LEU A 53 2.04 11.85 -5.24
N ASP A 54 2.83 11.26 -6.12
CA ASP A 54 2.57 11.21 -7.56
C ASP A 54 2.28 9.75 -7.94
N VAL A 55 1.26 9.53 -8.75
CA VAL A 55 0.85 8.19 -9.20
C VAL A 55 0.74 8.21 -10.71
N THR A 56 1.35 7.25 -11.38
CA THR A 56 1.36 7.15 -12.84
C THR A 56 0.87 5.77 -13.29
N GLY A 57 0.55 5.67 -14.57
CA GLY A 57 0.09 4.43 -15.19
C GLY A 57 -1.42 4.41 -15.46
N PRO A 58 -1.92 3.31 -16.06
CA PRO A 58 -3.27 3.27 -16.63
C PRO A 58 -4.41 3.51 -15.64
N PHE A 59 -4.18 3.22 -14.35
CA PHE A 59 -5.18 3.34 -13.29
C PHE A 59 -5.00 4.58 -12.40
N ALA A 60 -3.97 5.40 -12.65
CA ALA A 60 -3.71 6.61 -11.87
C ALA A 60 -4.89 7.61 -11.84
N PRO A 61 -5.66 7.82 -12.93
CA PRO A 61 -6.80 8.75 -12.89
C PRO A 61 -7.87 8.37 -11.87
N ALA A 62 -8.01 7.08 -11.53
CA ALA A 62 -8.96 6.62 -10.51
C ALA A 62 -8.52 6.96 -9.08
N LEU A 63 -7.28 7.40 -8.89
CA LEU A 63 -6.66 7.75 -7.61
C LEU A 63 -6.40 9.25 -7.48
N GLU A 64 -6.72 10.05 -8.50
CA GLU A 64 -6.55 11.50 -8.49
C GLU A 64 -7.44 12.15 -7.43
N GLY A 65 -6.86 13.06 -6.65
CA GLY A 65 -7.58 13.80 -5.60
C GLY A 65 -7.94 12.96 -4.37
N GLU A 66 -7.55 11.68 -4.31
CA GLU A 66 -7.83 10.86 -3.14
C GLU A 66 -6.87 11.19 -1.99
N ALA A 67 -7.41 11.87 -0.97
CA ALA A 67 -6.72 12.24 0.24
C ALA A 67 -6.49 11.06 1.22
N ASP A 68 -7.27 9.98 1.11
CA ASP A 68 -7.16 8.76 1.95
C ASP A 68 -6.25 7.68 1.33
N ASN A 69 -5.30 8.07 0.47
CA ASN A 69 -4.35 7.11 -0.10
C ASN A 69 -3.49 6.44 1.00
N LEU A 70 -3.46 5.10 0.99
CA LEU A 70 -2.74 4.31 2.00
C LEU A 70 -1.23 4.58 2.01
N VAL A 71 -0.62 4.99 0.89
CA VAL A 71 0.79 5.39 0.83
C VAL A 71 1.03 6.66 1.66
N LEU A 72 0.15 7.66 1.51
CA LEU A 72 0.22 8.89 2.29
C LEU A 72 -0.02 8.61 3.79
N ARG A 73 -0.98 7.74 4.12
CA ARG A 73 -1.22 7.33 5.52
C ARG A 73 -0.03 6.61 6.14
N ALA A 74 0.59 5.67 5.41
CA ALA A 74 1.80 5.00 5.87
C ALA A 74 2.95 6.00 6.08
N GLY A 75 3.14 6.95 5.17
CA GLY A 75 4.13 8.01 5.30
C GLY A 75 3.90 8.89 6.54
N ARG A 76 2.64 9.30 6.81
CA ARG A 76 2.29 10.10 8.00
C ARG A 76 2.57 9.31 9.29
N ALA A 77 2.12 8.07 9.36
CA ALA A 77 2.34 7.20 10.52
C ALA A 77 3.83 6.94 10.77
N LEU A 78 4.63 6.74 9.71
CA LEU A 78 6.08 6.58 9.83
C LEU A 78 6.75 7.86 10.36
N ARG A 79 6.34 9.04 9.87
CA ARG A 79 6.85 10.32 10.39
C ARG A 79 6.52 10.49 11.87
N GLU A 80 5.27 10.23 12.26
CA GLU A 80 4.84 10.30 13.67
C GLU A 80 5.63 9.34 14.57
N LEU A 81 5.98 8.16 14.07
CA LEU A 81 6.81 7.19 14.80
C LEU A 81 8.29 7.60 14.88
N ALA A 82 8.81 8.29 13.86
CA ALA A 82 10.23 8.64 13.76
C ALA A 82 10.63 9.94 14.47
N GLY A 83 9.68 10.85 14.74
CA GLY A 83 9.92 12.16 15.38
C GLY A 83 10.13 13.29 14.38
#